data_AF-A0A8T5FS00-F1
#
_entry.id   AF-A0A8T5FS00-F1
#
_cell.length_a   1.000
_cell.length_b   1.000
_cell.length_c   1.000
_cell.angle_alpha   90.00
_cell.angle_beta   90.00
_cell.angle_gamma   90.00
#
_symmetry.space_group_name_H-M   'P 1'
#
loop_
_entity.id
_entity.type
_entity.pdbx_description
1 polymer ?
#
loop_
_entity_poly.entity_id
_entity_poly.type
_entity_poly.pdbx_seq_one_letter_code
_entity_poly.pdbx_strand_id
1 'polypeptide(L)'
;MTLIDYLIFLKNFFVDSIFPRFLEMVFVTIQKKETLEILIPLMITLFLVQLYFGRNKDEQIGWNTAYANCIVLLFVIAHLGTYVYEKYGSGALYMFGSTAYYKTLFVLILGLVALSLMFIDYFHSIDERFSFLMSSSIFINVISFIGVVLVYSDITFDWTTVFASLFIFLIVIVFFKILRSLVPPSESAEKYLEKKEEIKEEKIRSVKHDILIKQNKFRRRFRWIIELDRKITNWTVRRTRRLKETWETIFGNKKGFI
;
A
#
# COMPACT_ATOMS: atom_id res chain seq x y z
N MET A 1 12.21 -28.47 4.35
CA MET A 1 10.79 -28.19 4.07
C MET A 1 10.70 -27.68 2.64
N THR A 2 9.93 -28.33 1.79
CA THR A 2 9.79 -27.93 0.38
C THR A 2 8.81 -26.75 0.25
N LEU A 3 8.83 -26.06 -0.89
CA LEU A 3 7.84 -25.01 -1.19
C LEU A 3 6.40 -25.54 -1.10
N ILE A 4 6.18 -26.78 -1.52
CA ILE A 4 4.88 -27.45 -1.49
C ILE A 4 4.42 -27.64 -0.04
N ASP A 5 5.31 -28.09 0.86
CA ASP A 5 4.98 -28.24 2.28
C ASP A 5 4.57 -26.92 2.93
N TYR A 6 5.24 -25.81 2.56
CA TYR A 6 4.89 -24.48 3.06
C TYR A 6 3.52 -24.02 2.56
N LEU A 7 3.21 -24.27 1.27
CA LEU A 7 1.89 -23.93 0.71
C LEU A 7 0.76 -24.75 1.35
N ILE A 8 0.99 -26.04 1.62
CA ILE A 8 0.03 -26.89 2.31
C ILE A 8 -0.16 -26.41 3.75
N PHE A 9 0.92 -26.10 4.47
CA PHE A 9 0.85 -25.53 5.81
C PHE A 9 0.05 -24.22 5.83
N LEU A 10 0.34 -23.30 4.90
CA LEU A 10 -0.36 -22.01 4.80
C LEU A 10 -1.84 -22.20 4.49
N LYS A 11 -2.18 -23.11 3.58
CA LYS A 11 -3.57 -23.47 3.26
C LYS A 11 -4.29 -23.99 4.50
N ASN A 12 -3.70 -24.95 5.21
CA ASN A 12 -4.33 -25.54 6.40
C ASN A 12 -4.47 -24.51 7.52
N PHE A 13 -3.43 -23.71 7.77
CA PHE A 13 -3.51 -22.61 8.73
C PHE A 13 -4.64 -21.62 8.40
N PHE A 14 -4.79 -21.29 7.12
CA PHE A 14 -5.88 -20.41 6.69
C PHE A 14 -7.26 -21.05 6.87
N VAL A 15 -7.44 -22.28 6.38
CA VAL A 15 -8.74 -22.97 6.37
C VAL A 15 -9.18 -23.40 7.77
N ASP A 16 -8.25 -23.85 8.61
CA ASP A 16 -8.56 -24.45 9.91
C ASP A 16 -8.52 -23.43 11.05
N SER A 17 -7.81 -22.30 10.90
CA SER A 17 -7.67 -21.29 11.95
C SER A 17 -8.21 -19.91 11.57
N ILE A 18 -7.75 -19.33 10.47
CA ILE A 18 -8.12 -17.95 10.09
C ILE A 18 -9.59 -17.87 9.64
N PHE A 19 -10.02 -18.76 8.75
CA PHE A 19 -11.36 -18.71 8.16
C PHE A 19 -12.48 -18.96 9.18
N PRO A 20 -12.39 -19.94 10.11
CA PRO A 20 -13.38 -20.12 11.15
C PRO A 20 -13.44 -18.93 12.09
N ARG A 21 -12.28 -18.37 12.50
CA ARG A 21 -12.22 -17.17 13.33
C ARG A 21 -12.85 -15.96 12.62
N PHE A 22 -12.58 -15.78 11.32
CA PHE A 22 -13.23 -14.76 10.50
C PHE A 22 -14.75 -14.89 10.55
N LEU A 23 -15.29 -16.09 10.30
CA LEU A 23 -16.73 -16.33 10.33
C LEU A 23 -17.32 -16.06 11.72
N GLU A 24 -16.65 -16.52 12.78
CA GLU A 24 -17.06 -16.26 14.16
C GLU A 24 -17.15 -14.76 14.44
N MET A 25 -16.13 -13.97 14.07
CA MET A 25 -16.13 -12.52 14.24
C MET A 25 -17.31 -11.86 13.50
N VAL A 26 -17.61 -12.30 12.28
CA VAL A 26 -18.76 -11.79 11.50
C VAL A 26 -20.08 -12.18 12.17
N PHE A 27 -20.30 -13.45 12.49
CA PHE A 27 -21.58 -13.92 13.01
C PHE A 27 -21.91 -13.36 14.40
N VAL A 28 -20.92 -13.21 15.29
CA VAL A 28 -21.17 -12.65 16.62
C VAL A 28 -21.74 -11.23 16.53
N THR A 29 -21.31 -10.43 15.55
CA THR A 29 -21.82 -9.05 15.39
C THR A 29 -23.24 -8.96 14.88
N ILE A 30 -23.74 -10.00 14.22
CA ILE A 30 -25.10 -10.04 13.68
C ILE A 30 -26.08 -10.59 14.72
N GLN A 31 -25.59 -11.38 15.68
CA GLN A 31 -26.42 -12.04 16.69
C GLN A 31 -26.81 -11.16 17.88
N LYS A 32 -26.12 -10.04 18.11
CA LYS A 32 -26.37 -9.15 19.26
C LYS A 32 -26.95 -7.82 18.80
N LYS A 33 -27.99 -7.35 19.49
CA LYS A 33 -28.66 -6.08 19.13
C LYS A 33 -27.73 -4.90 19.33
N GLU A 34 -26.98 -4.90 20.42
CA GLU A 34 -26.09 -3.82 20.85
C GLU A 34 -24.95 -3.63 19.84
N THR A 35 -24.46 -4.70 19.22
CA THR A 35 -23.43 -4.61 18.17
C THR A 35 -24.01 -4.04 16.89
N LEU A 36 -25.23 -4.41 16.52
CA LEU A 36 -25.91 -3.88 15.33
C LEU A 36 -26.22 -2.39 15.45
N GLU A 37 -26.60 -1.90 16.64
CA GLU A 37 -26.85 -0.47 16.88
C GLU A 37 -25.63 0.41 16.58
N ILE A 38 -24.42 -0.13 16.82
CA ILE A 38 -23.16 0.55 16.50
C ILE A 38 -22.78 0.33 15.02
N LEU A 39 -22.86 -0.91 14.54
CA LEU A 39 -22.31 -1.28 13.24
C LEU A 39 -23.19 -0.86 12.05
N ILE A 40 -24.51 -0.81 12.19
CA ILE A 40 -25.39 -0.42 11.08
C ILE A 40 -25.11 1.01 10.62
N PRO A 41 -25.08 2.04 11.50
CA PRO A 41 -24.73 3.41 11.09
C PRO A 41 -23.33 3.50 10.47
N LEU A 42 -22.35 2.77 11.04
CA LEU A 42 -20.99 2.69 10.50
C LEU A 42 -20.96 2.11 9.09
N MET A 43 -21.65 1.00 8.86
CA MET A 43 -21.72 0.37 7.54
C MET A 43 -22.44 1.26 6.51
N ILE A 44 -23.51 1.94 6.90
CA ILE A 44 -24.22 2.88 6.04
C ILE A 44 -23.31 4.05 5.67
N THR A 45 -22.69 4.69 6.67
CA THR A 45 -21.79 5.84 6.44
C THR A 45 -20.59 5.45 5.59
N LEU A 46 -19.97 4.31 5.87
CA LEU A 46 -18.92 3.73 5.04
C LEU A 46 -19.41 3.56 3.59
N PHE A 47 -20.54 2.89 3.38
CA PHE A 47 -21.05 2.65 2.04
C PHE A 47 -21.32 3.95 1.27
N LEU A 48 -21.99 4.93 1.90
CA LEU A 48 -22.30 6.22 1.29
C LEU A 48 -21.04 7.03 0.95
N VAL A 49 -20.07 7.10 1.87
CA VAL A 49 -18.79 7.80 1.65
C VAL A 49 -18.01 7.13 0.50
N GLN A 50 -18.03 5.81 0.44
CA GLN A 50 -17.33 5.06 -0.61
C GLN A 50 -18.00 5.26 -1.98
N LEU A 51 -19.33 5.31 -2.05
CA LEU A 51 -20.05 5.66 -3.27
C LEU A 51 -19.78 7.12 -3.70
N TYR A 52 -19.77 8.05 -2.75
CA TYR A 52 -19.45 9.46 -2.99
C TYR A 52 -18.08 9.62 -3.65
N PHE A 53 -17.01 9.09 -3.04
CA PHE A 53 -15.65 9.13 -3.61
C PHE A 53 -15.49 8.23 -4.85
N GLY A 54 -16.39 7.26 -5.04
CA GLY A 54 -16.47 6.49 -6.28
C GLY A 54 -16.95 7.34 -7.46
N ARG A 55 -17.91 8.24 -7.22
CA ARG A 55 -18.43 9.17 -8.22
C ARG A 55 -17.51 10.37 -8.44
N ASN A 56 -17.04 10.99 -7.36
CA ASN A 56 -16.18 12.19 -7.38
C ASN A 56 -14.71 11.80 -7.26
N LYS A 57 -14.16 11.16 -8.29
CA LYS A 57 -12.77 10.61 -8.30
C LYS A 57 -11.68 11.70 -8.34
N ASP A 58 -12.07 12.93 -8.61
CA ASP A 58 -11.26 14.14 -8.56
C ASP A 58 -11.08 14.67 -7.13
N GLU A 59 -11.96 14.29 -6.20
CA GLU A 59 -11.85 14.66 -4.80
C GLU A 59 -10.98 13.68 -4.01
N GLN A 60 -10.21 14.22 -3.07
CA GLN A 60 -9.41 13.45 -2.13
C GLN A 60 -9.93 13.64 -0.70
N ILE A 61 -9.59 12.70 0.18
CA ILE A 61 -9.84 12.88 1.62
C ILE A 61 -9.08 14.14 2.05
N GLY A 62 -9.80 15.10 2.62
CA GLY A 62 -9.21 16.27 3.25
C GLY A 62 -9.15 16.11 4.78
N TRP A 63 -8.43 17.02 5.42
CA TRP A 63 -8.27 17.07 6.88
C TRP A 63 -9.60 17.09 7.63
N ASN A 64 -10.61 17.81 7.13
CA ASN A 64 -11.95 17.83 7.73
C ASN A 64 -12.60 16.44 7.73
N THR A 65 -12.46 15.68 6.64
CA THR A 65 -13.02 14.32 6.53
C THR A 65 -12.25 13.34 7.42
N ALA A 66 -10.92 13.45 7.46
CA ALA A 66 -10.07 12.65 8.35
C ALA A 66 -10.46 12.88 9.83
N TYR A 67 -10.51 14.14 10.25
CA TYR A 67 -10.94 14.55 11.59
C TYR A 67 -12.35 14.06 11.93
N ALA A 68 -13.31 14.19 11.01
CA ALA A 68 -14.68 13.71 11.20
C ALA A 68 -14.74 12.18 11.38
N ASN A 69 -13.93 11.41 10.65
CA ASN A 69 -13.86 9.96 10.85
C ASN A 69 -13.29 9.63 12.25
N CYS A 70 -12.29 10.37 12.73
CA CYS A 70 -11.77 10.19 14.09
C CYS A 70 -12.83 10.47 15.17
N ILE A 71 -13.71 11.45 14.97
CA ILE A 71 -14.86 11.68 15.86
C ILE A 71 -15.80 10.47 15.88
N VAL A 72 -16.08 9.86 14.72
CA VAL A 72 -16.90 8.64 14.64
C VAL A 72 -16.25 7.51 15.46
N LEU A 73 -14.94 7.34 15.39
CA LEU A 73 -14.23 6.34 16.20
C LEU A 73 -14.37 6.62 17.71
N LEU A 74 -14.31 7.88 18.14
CA LEU A 74 -14.52 8.25 19.53
C LEU A 74 -15.93 7.89 20.03
N PHE A 75 -16.97 8.06 19.20
CA PHE A 75 -18.32 7.61 19.54
C PHE A 75 -18.36 6.09 19.74
N VAL A 76 -17.73 5.32 18.87
CA VAL A 76 -17.63 3.85 19.02
C VAL A 76 -16.94 3.50 20.33
N ILE A 77 -15.81 4.15 20.63
CA ILE A 77 -15.05 3.91 21.86
C ILE A 77 -15.87 4.25 23.10
N ALA A 78 -16.67 5.31 23.07
CA ALA A 78 -17.58 5.64 24.16
C ALA A 78 -18.59 4.51 24.40
N HIS A 79 -19.20 3.95 23.34
CA HIS A 79 -20.08 2.79 23.46
C HIS A 79 -19.36 1.55 24.01
N LEU A 80 -18.14 1.26 23.53
CA LEU A 80 -17.34 0.15 24.05
C LEU A 80 -17.00 0.33 25.54
N GLY A 81 -16.66 1.55 25.94
CA GLY A 81 -16.39 1.92 27.32
C GLY A 81 -17.60 1.74 28.22
N THR A 82 -18.78 2.20 27.77
CA THR A 82 -20.05 1.99 28.47
C THR A 82 -20.34 0.50 28.66
N TYR A 83 -20.21 -0.32 27.62
CA TYR A 83 -20.41 -1.77 27.74
C TYR A 83 -19.48 -2.42 28.76
N VAL A 84 -18.19 -2.08 28.72
CA VAL A 84 -17.20 -2.60 29.68
C VAL A 84 -17.55 -2.18 31.10
N TYR A 85 -17.94 -0.92 31.29
CA TYR A 85 -18.32 -0.38 32.59
C TYR A 85 -19.59 -1.04 33.14
N GLU A 86 -20.62 -1.21 32.32
CA GLU A 86 -21.87 -1.86 32.72
C GLU A 86 -21.66 -3.35 33.05
N LYS A 87 -20.82 -4.05 32.28
CA LYS A 87 -20.62 -5.49 32.44
C LYS A 87 -19.68 -5.85 33.61
N TYR A 88 -18.64 -5.05 33.85
CA TYR A 88 -17.57 -5.39 34.80
C TYR A 88 -17.40 -4.37 35.93
N GLY A 89 -18.08 -3.23 35.86
CA GLY A 89 -17.98 -2.14 36.83
C GLY A 89 -16.66 -1.36 36.76
N SER A 90 -16.50 -0.40 37.67
CA SER A 90 -15.28 0.42 37.82
C SER A 90 -14.06 -0.39 38.29
N GLY A 91 -14.28 -1.60 38.81
CA GLY A 91 -13.23 -2.49 39.32
C GLY A 91 -12.42 -3.23 38.25
N ALA A 92 -12.84 -3.18 36.97
CA ALA A 92 -12.27 -4.00 35.91
C ALA A 92 -10.74 -3.83 35.73
N LEU A 93 -10.21 -2.62 35.96
CA LEU A 93 -8.76 -2.34 35.87
C LEU A 93 -7.93 -2.98 36.97
N TYR A 94 -8.55 -3.32 38.11
CA TYR A 94 -7.84 -3.97 39.24
C TYR A 94 -7.84 -5.50 39.11
N MET A 95 -8.60 -6.07 38.18
CA MET A 95 -8.70 -7.52 37.97
C MET A 95 -7.63 -8.02 37.01
N PHE A 96 -6.36 -7.76 37.31
CA PHE A 96 -5.23 -8.09 36.42
C PHE A 96 -5.26 -9.55 35.95
N GLY A 97 -5.04 -9.77 34.65
CA GLY A 97 -5.07 -11.10 34.02
C GLY A 97 -6.47 -11.64 33.68
N SER A 98 -7.54 -10.93 34.05
CA SER A 98 -8.91 -11.31 33.68
C SER A 98 -9.31 -10.78 32.30
N THR A 99 -10.36 -11.38 31.71
CA THR A 99 -11.01 -10.87 30.49
C THR A 99 -11.50 -9.43 30.66
N ALA A 100 -11.99 -9.06 31.84
CA ALA A 100 -12.42 -7.70 32.14
C ALA A 100 -11.26 -6.72 31.97
N TYR A 101 -10.11 -7.01 32.59
CA TYR A 101 -8.91 -6.18 32.50
C TYR A 101 -8.45 -5.97 31.06
N TYR A 102 -8.33 -7.05 30.27
CA TYR A 102 -7.85 -6.94 28.89
C TYR A 102 -8.81 -6.17 27.99
N LYS A 103 -10.13 -6.34 28.15
CA LYS A 103 -11.13 -5.56 27.41
C LYS A 103 -11.09 -4.09 27.79
N THR A 104 -11.01 -3.77 29.08
CA THR A 104 -10.89 -2.37 29.52
C THR A 104 -9.61 -1.73 29.00
N LEU A 105 -8.47 -2.41 29.10
CA LEU A 105 -7.19 -1.91 28.60
C LEU A 105 -7.23 -1.68 27.09
N PHE A 106 -7.82 -2.62 26.33
CA PHE A 106 -8.00 -2.48 24.89
C PHE A 106 -8.82 -1.23 24.52
N VAL A 107 -9.96 -1.00 25.19
CA VAL A 107 -10.79 0.19 24.95
C VAL A 107 -10.04 1.48 25.28
N LEU A 108 -9.27 1.51 26.37
CA LEU A 108 -8.47 2.69 26.73
C LEU A 108 -7.36 2.98 25.72
N ILE A 109 -6.64 1.94 25.25
CA ILE A 109 -5.62 2.07 24.21
C ILE A 109 -6.25 2.57 22.91
N LEU A 110 -7.39 2.00 22.51
CA LEU A 110 -8.11 2.44 21.32
C LEU A 110 -8.59 3.89 21.45
N GLY A 111 -9.06 4.28 22.65
CA GLY A 111 -9.33 5.66 23.08
C GLY A 111 -8.16 6.61 22.84
N LEU A 112 -6.99 6.25 23.37
CA LEU A 112 -5.78 7.05 23.22
C LEU A 112 -5.35 7.17 21.75
N VAL A 113 -5.45 6.08 20.97
CA VAL A 113 -5.16 6.10 19.53
C VAL A 113 -6.12 7.03 18.79
N ALA A 114 -7.42 6.95 19.04
CA ALA A 114 -8.41 7.80 18.38
C ALA A 114 -8.22 9.28 18.71
N LEU A 115 -7.97 9.60 19.98
CA LEU A 115 -7.65 10.97 20.40
C LEU A 115 -6.36 11.46 19.73
N SER A 116 -5.32 10.64 19.67
CA SER A 116 -4.05 10.99 19.02
C SER A 116 -4.26 11.30 17.54
N LEU A 117 -4.99 10.45 16.81
CA LEU A 117 -5.32 10.68 15.40
C LEU A 117 -6.13 11.96 15.22
N MET A 118 -7.14 12.19 16.07
CA MET A 118 -7.92 13.42 16.05
C MET A 118 -7.06 14.67 16.23
N PHE A 119 -6.11 14.65 17.17
CA PHE A 119 -5.17 15.75 17.37
C PHE A 119 -4.22 15.95 16.19
N ILE A 120 -3.70 14.85 15.62
CA ILE A 120 -2.84 14.89 14.43
C ILE A 120 -3.60 15.53 13.25
N ASP A 121 -4.86 15.13 13.03
CA ASP A 121 -5.70 15.67 11.96
C ASP A 121 -6.08 17.14 12.19
N TYR A 122 -6.36 17.53 13.45
CA TYR A 122 -6.67 18.92 13.79
C TYR A 122 -5.48 19.85 13.58
N PHE A 123 -4.30 19.48 14.09
CA PHE A 123 -3.09 20.29 14.01
C PHE A 123 -2.27 20.06 12.75
N HIS A 124 -2.70 19.16 11.85
CA HIS A 124 -1.99 18.83 10.62
C HIS A 124 -0.52 18.45 10.88
N SER A 125 -0.26 17.74 11.99
CA SER A 125 1.09 17.60 12.55
C SER A 125 1.97 16.54 11.88
N ILE A 126 1.40 15.68 11.04
CA ILE A 126 2.09 14.58 10.34
C ILE A 126 1.80 14.67 8.84
N ASP A 127 2.59 13.99 8.01
CA ASP A 127 2.37 13.85 6.56
C ASP A 127 0.93 13.42 6.23
N GLU A 128 0.32 14.15 5.29
CA GLU A 128 -1.03 13.95 4.77
C GLU A 128 -1.33 12.50 4.41
N ARG A 129 -0.39 11.80 3.75
CA ARG A 129 -0.60 10.42 3.30
C ARG A 129 -0.78 9.47 4.46
N PHE A 130 0.01 9.66 5.53
CA PHE A 130 -0.10 8.82 6.71
C PHE A 130 -1.38 9.16 7.49
N SER A 131 -1.65 10.44 7.72
CA SER A 131 -2.86 10.88 8.42
C SER A 131 -4.12 10.39 7.72
N PHE A 132 -4.23 10.64 6.41
CA PHE A 132 -5.41 10.24 5.65
C PHE A 132 -5.56 8.73 5.49
N LEU A 133 -4.48 7.96 5.58
CA LEU A 133 -4.56 6.49 5.61
C LEU A 133 -5.16 6.01 6.94
N MET A 134 -4.59 6.47 8.06
CA MET A 134 -4.99 6.06 9.41
C MET A 134 -6.37 6.60 9.80
N SER A 135 -6.74 7.76 9.27
CA SER A 135 -8.05 8.40 9.48
C SER A 135 -9.00 8.18 8.29
N SER A 136 -8.70 7.22 7.41
CA SER A 136 -9.61 6.88 6.30
C SER A 136 -10.87 6.23 6.82
N SER A 137 -12.00 6.48 6.15
CA SER A 137 -13.28 5.85 6.49
C SER A 137 -13.18 4.32 6.54
N ILE A 138 -12.40 3.68 5.64
CA ILE A 138 -12.18 2.22 5.68
C ILE A 138 -11.45 1.81 6.96
N PHE A 139 -10.32 2.45 7.26
CA PHE A 139 -9.52 2.11 8.43
C PHE A 139 -10.31 2.26 9.72
N ILE A 140 -10.98 3.40 9.88
CA ILE A 140 -11.80 3.69 11.05
C ILE A 140 -12.96 2.71 11.20
N ASN A 141 -13.64 2.35 10.11
CA ASN A 141 -14.75 1.40 10.18
C ASN A 141 -14.27 -0.02 10.51
N VAL A 142 -13.14 -0.47 9.95
CA VAL A 142 -12.61 -1.80 10.24
C VAL A 142 -12.09 -1.89 11.68
N ILE A 143 -11.35 -0.88 12.18
CA ILE A 143 -10.89 -0.89 13.57
C ILE A 143 -12.07 -0.79 14.55
N SER A 144 -13.12 -0.05 14.20
CA SER A 144 -14.39 -0.01 14.95
C SER A 144 -15.06 -1.38 14.99
N PHE A 145 -15.18 -2.05 13.83
CA PHE A 145 -15.73 -3.40 13.75
C PHE A 145 -14.96 -4.39 14.63
N ILE A 146 -13.62 -4.42 14.50
CA ILE A 146 -12.76 -5.28 15.32
C ILE A 146 -12.94 -4.95 16.80
N GLY A 147 -12.98 -3.66 17.16
CA GLY A 147 -13.19 -3.25 18.55
C GLY A 147 -14.53 -3.72 19.12
N VAL A 148 -15.62 -3.56 18.35
CA VAL A 148 -16.95 -4.08 18.71
C VAL A 148 -16.91 -5.59 18.91
N VAL A 149 -16.34 -6.34 17.97
CA VAL A 149 -16.20 -7.79 18.07
C VAL A 149 -15.46 -8.19 19.35
N LEU A 150 -14.27 -7.64 19.59
CA LEU A 150 -13.41 -8.06 20.70
C LEU A 150 -13.98 -7.69 22.07
N VAL A 151 -14.74 -6.60 22.16
CA VAL A 151 -15.33 -6.15 23.42
C VAL A 151 -16.63 -6.91 23.71
N TYR A 152 -17.52 -7.02 22.72
CA TYR A 152 -18.86 -7.62 22.88
C TYR A 152 -18.88 -9.15 22.78
N SER A 153 -17.83 -9.80 22.27
CA SER A 153 -17.71 -11.27 22.18
C SER A 153 -16.75 -11.84 23.22
N ASP A 154 -16.73 -13.16 23.37
CA ASP A 154 -15.74 -13.86 24.20
C ASP A 154 -14.56 -14.40 23.37
N ILE A 155 -14.33 -13.81 22.18
CA ILE A 155 -13.19 -14.14 21.32
C ILE A 155 -11.88 -13.77 22.02
N THR A 156 -10.93 -14.69 21.98
CA THR A 156 -9.61 -14.53 22.59
C THR A 156 -8.72 -13.57 21.80
N PHE A 157 -7.93 -12.77 22.52
CA PHE A 157 -6.90 -11.89 21.95
C PHE A 157 -5.64 -12.69 21.64
N ASP A 158 -5.67 -13.46 20.56
CA ASP A 158 -4.56 -14.31 20.11
C ASP A 158 -4.09 -13.95 18.68
N TRP A 159 -3.02 -14.60 18.23
CA TRP A 159 -2.47 -14.40 16.89
C TRP A 159 -3.46 -14.76 15.78
N THR A 160 -4.33 -15.76 16.00
CA THR A 160 -5.36 -16.15 15.04
C THR A 160 -6.35 -15.01 14.83
N THR A 161 -6.76 -14.34 15.91
CA THR A 161 -7.62 -13.16 15.87
C THR A 161 -6.96 -11.97 15.18
N VAL A 162 -5.66 -11.76 15.36
CA VAL A 162 -4.90 -10.74 14.61
C VAL A 162 -4.89 -11.04 13.11
N PHE A 163 -4.59 -12.27 12.71
CA PHE A 163 -4.59 -12.66 11.29
C PHE A 163 -5.99 -12.62 10.66
N ALA A 164 -7.03 -13.03 11.41
CA ALA A 164 -8.42 -12.89 10.98
C ALA A 164 -8.82 -11.42 10.80
N SER A 165 -8.39 -10.53 11.70
CA SER A 165 -8.62 -9.09 11.61
C SER A 165 -7.95 -8.48 10.37
N LEU A 166 -6.70 -8.86 10.07
CA LEU A 166 -6.00 -8.46 8.85
C LEU A 166 -6.71 -8.98 7.59
N PHE A 167 -7.24 -10.20 7.65
CA PHE A 167 -8.00 -10.77 6.55
C PHE A 167 -9.32 -10.01 6.30
N ILE A 168 -10.04 -9.62 7.34
CA ILE A 168 -11.23 -8.73 7.25
C ILE A 168 -10.84 -7.41 6.58
N PHE A 169 -9.78 -6.78 7.06
CA PHE A 169 -9.30 -5.50 6.52
C PHE A 169 -9.01 -5.62 5.01
N LEU A 170 -8.34 -6.70 4.59
CA LEU A 170 -8.05 -6.97 3.18
C LEU A 170 -9.33 -7.16 2.36
N ILE A 171 -10.29 -7.96 2.84
CA ILE A 171 -11.58 -8.17 2.16
C ILE A 171 -12.30 -6.84 1.96
N VAL A 172 -12.38 -6.00 3.00
CA VAL A 172 -13.09 -4.71 2.95
C VAL A 172 -12.43 -3.77 1.94
N ILE A 173 -11.10 -3.67 1.94
CA ILE A 173 -10.36 -2.88 0.94
C ILE A 173 -10.66 -3.35 -0.48
N VAL A 174 -10.58 -4.66 -0.72
CA VAL A 174 -10.81 -5.24 -2.05
C VAL A 174 -12.25 -5.00 -2.49
N PHE A 175 -13.22 -5.25 -1.61
CA PHE A 175 -14.64 -5.02 -1.86
C PHE A 175 -14.91 -3.57 -2.27
N PHE A 176 -14.45 -2.59 -1.48
CA PHE A 176 -14.70 -1.19 -1.80
C PHE A 176 -13.90 -0.68 -3.01
N LYS A 177 -12.73 -1.25 -3.28
CA LYS A 177 -11.99 -0.96 -4.52
C LYS A 177 -12.79 -1.41 -5.75
N ILE A 178 -13.40 -2.61 -5.70
CA ILE A 178 -14.28 -3.10 -6.77
C ILE A 178 -15.52 -2.21 -6.87
N LEU A 179 -16.20 -1.93 -5.75
CA LEU A 179 -17.39 -1.10 -5.70
C LEU A 179 -17.15 0.29 -6.34
N ARG A 180 -16.10 1.00 -5.92
CA ARG A 180 -15.73 2.31 -6.49
C ARG A 180 -15.40 2.25 -7.98
N SER A 181 -14.91 1.12 -8.46
CA SER A 181 -14.63 0.92 -9.89
C SER A 181 -15.91 0.77 -10.71
N LEU A 182 -16.99 0.26 -10.12
CA LEU A 182 -18.28 0.08 -10.78
C LEU A 182 -19.11 1.37 -10.83
N VAL A 183 -18.84 2.33 -9.94
CA VAL A 183 -19.54 3.62 -9.92
C VAL A 183 -19.07 4.49 -11.09
N PRO A 184 -19.99 4.99 -11.93
CA PRO A 184 -19.63 5.90 -13.02
C PRO A 184 -19.16 7.25 -12.43
N PRO A 185 -18.05 7.80 -12.94
CA PRO A 185 -17.56 9.11 -12.53
C PRO A 185 -18.56 10.23 -12.87
N SER A 186 -18.48 11.36 -12.15
CA SER A 186 -19.15 12.60 -12.55
C SER A 186 -18.45 13.25 -13.75
N GLU A 187 -19.11 14.19 -14.44
CA GLU A 187 -18.52 14.91 -15.58
C GLU A 187 -17.22 15.66 -15.18
N SER A 188 -17.16 16.21 -13.97
CA SER A 188 -15.94 16.85 -13.45
C SER A 188 -14.83 15.82 -13.23
N ALA A 189 -15.18 14.65 -12.67
CA ALA A 189 -14.24 13.56 -12.45
C ALA A 189 -13.75 12.96 -13.77
N GLU A 190 -14.59 12.86 -14.80
CA GLU A 190 -14.20 12.45 -16.15
C GLU A 190 -13.15 13.39 -16.73
N LYS A 191 -13.43 14.70 -16.76
CA LYS A 191 -12.47 15.72 -17.24
C LYS A 191 -11.16 15.69 -16.46
N TYR A 192 -11.22 15.47 -15.15
CA TYR A 192 -10.02 15.32 -14.33
C TYR A 192 -9.22 14.07 -14.69
N LEU A 193 -9.89 12.93 -14.93
CA LEU A 193 -9.25 11.68 -15.31
C LEU A 193 -8.61 11.79 -16.71
N GLU A 194 -9.31 12.37 -17.67
CA GLU A 194 -8.78 12.63 -19.03
C GLU A 194 -7.51 13.49 -18.96
N LYS A 195 -7.57 14.62 -18.25
CA LYS A 195 -6.39 15.49 -18.05
C LYS A 195 -5.24 14.76 -17.37
N LYS A 196 -5.53 13.89 -16.40
CA LYS A 196 -4.52 13.10 -15.70
C LYS A 196 -3.89 12.04 -16.62
N GLU A 197 -4.66 11.45 -17.52
CA GLU A 197 -4.16 10.53 -18.54
C GLU A 197 -3.29 11.27 -19.57
N GLU A 198 -3.71 12.44 -20.05
CA GLU A 198 -2.93 13.28 -20.96
C GLU A 198 -1.55 13.64 -20.36
N ILE A 199 -1.52 14.10 -19.10
CA ILE A 199 -0.27 14.41 -18.39
C ILE A 199 0.62 13.17 -18.26
N LYS A 200 0.02 12.02 -17.98
CA LYS A 200 0.76 10.75 -17.85
C LYS A 200 1.35 10.33 -19.20
N GLU A 201 0.61 10.45 -20.29
CA GLU A 201 1.09 10.16 -21.64
C GLU A 201 2.18 11.12 -22.08
N GLU A 202 2.05 12.41 -21.77
CA GLU A 202 3.08 13.42 -22.04
C GLU A 202 4.37 13.10 -21.29
N LYS A 203 4.28 12.72 -20.01
CA LYS A 203 5.44 12.30 -19.21
C LYS A 203 6.08 11.02 -19.75
N ILE A 204 5.29 10.06 -20.23
CA ILE A 204 5.81 8.84 -20.88
C ILE A 204 6.51 9.21 -22.20
N ARG A 205 5.93 10.13 -22.99
CA ARG A 205 6.52 10.61 -24.25
C ARG A 205 7.84 11.34 -24.01
N SER A 206 7.93 12.21 -23.01
CA SER A 206 9.17 12.93 -22.67
C SER A 206 10.27 11.97 -22.21
N VAL A 207 9.95 11.00 -21.33
CA VAL A 207 10.90 9.97 -20.91
C VAL A 207 11.37 9.11 -22.08
N LYS A 208 10.47 8.68 -22.97
CA LYS A 208 10.85 7.95 -24.20
C LYS A 208 11.75 8.79 -25.11
N HIS A 209 11.46 10.08 -25.26
CA HIS A 209 12.27 11.01 -26.04
C HIS A 209 13.68 11.16 -25.48
N ASP A 210 13.81 11.33 -24.15
CA ASP A 210 15.10 11.41 -23.46
C ASP A 210 15.94 10.14 -23.61
N ILE A 211 15.29 8.97 -23.53
CA ILE A 211 15.95 7.67 -23.78
C ILE A 211 16.46 7.60 -25.21
N LEU A 212 15.66 8.02 -26.20
CA LEU A 212 16.06 8.03 -27.61
C LEU A 212 17.25 8.98 -27.87
N ILE A 213 17.25 10.17 -27.27
CA ILE A 213 18.37 11.11 -27.36
C ILE A 213 19.64 10.49 -26.77
N LYS A 214 19.55 9.89 -25.56
CA LYS A 214 20.69 9.23 -24.91
C LYS A 214 21.23 8.07 -25.76
N GLN A 215 20.36 7.23 -26.32
CA GLN A 215 20.75 6.15 -27.22
C GLN A 215 21.44 6.67 -28.49
N ASN A 216 20.92 7.74 -29.11
CA ASN A 216 21.53 8.35 -30.29
C ASN A 216 22.90 8.96 -30.00
N LYS A 217 23.05 9.64 -28.86
CA LYS A 217 24.35 10.18 -28.41
C LYS A 217 25.36 9.06 -28.17
N PHE A 218 24.92 7.95 -27.55
CA PHE A 218 25.73 6.75 -27.36
C PHE A 218 26.16 6.14 -28.70
N ARG A 219 25.23 5.93 -29.65
CA ARG A 219 25.57 5.43 -31.00
C ARG A 219 26.54 6.33 -31.75
N ARG A 220 26.42 7.66 -31.62
CA ARG A 220 27.38 8.60 -32.23
C ARG A 220 28.78 8.45 -31.64
N ARG A 221 28.90 8.35 -30.31
CA ARG A 221 30.19 8.09 -29.65
C ARG A 221 30.78 6.75 -30.06
N PHE A 222 29.96 5.70 -30.12
CA PHE A 222 30.41 4.37 -30.53
C PHE A 222 30.91 4.34 -31.97
N ARG A 223 30.22 5.02 -32.90
CA ARG A 223 30.69 5.20 -34.29
C ARG A 223 32.04 5.90 -34.35
N TRP A 224 32.23 6.95 -33.55
CA TRP A 224 33.49 7.69 -33.50
C TRP A 224 34.64 6.80 -33.01
N ILE A 225 34.39 5.95 -32.01
CA ILE A 225 35.37 4.96 -31.51
C ILE A 225 35.73 3.96 -32.61
N ILE A 226 34.74 3.37 -33.30
CA ILE A 226 34.97 2.43 -34.42
C ILE A 226 35.80 3.10 -35.52
N GLU A 227 35.50 4.35 -35.85
CA GLU A 227 36.22 5.07 -36.90
C GLU A 227 37.66 5.42 -36.50
N LEU A 228 37.90 5.69 -35.21
CA LEU A 228 39.23 5.88 -34.66
C LEU A 228 40.06 4.58 -34.72
N ASP A 229 39.46 3.47 -34.31
CA ASP A 229 40.07 2.15 -34.35
C ASP A 229 40.44 1.73 -35.79
N ARG A 230 39.55 2.02 -36.76
CA ARG A 230 39.84 1.83 -38.18
C ARG A 230 41.02 2.68 -38.66
N LYS A 231 41.14 3.93 -38.22
CA LYS A 231 42.28 4.81 -38.57
C LYS A 231 43.59 4.29 -37.97
N ILE A 232 43.58 3.84 -36.72
CA ILE A 232 44.75 3.26 -36.04
C ILE A 232 45.20 1.98 -36.75
N THR A 233 44.25 1.11 -37.10
CA THR A 233 44.51 -0.12 -37.86
C THR A 233 45.11 0.17 -39.23
N ASN A 234 44.56 1.13 -39.97
CA ASN A 234 45.12 1.52 -41.27
C ASN A 234 46.52 2.14 -41.15
N TRP A 235 46.77 2.93 -40.11
CA TRP A 235 48.08 3.54 -39.87
C TRP A 235 49.14 2.49 -39.52
N THR A 236 48.81 1.55 -38.64
CA THR A 236 49.69 0.44 -38.27
C THR A 236 50.07 -0.40 -39.49
N VAL A 237 49.09 -0.80 -40.32
CA VAL A 237 49.34 -1.52 -41.58
C VAL A 237 50.27 -0.76 -42.52
N ARG A 238 50.06 0.56 -42.72
CA ARG A 238 50.95 1.40 -43.55
C ARG A 238 52.36 1.51 -42.97
N ARG A 239 52.50 1.56 -41.64
CA ARG A 239 53.80 1.64 -40.97
C ARG A 239 54.58 0.33 -41.13
N THR A 240 53.92 -0.82 -40.91
CA THR A 240 54.55 -2.13 -41.13
C THR A 240 54.96 -2.32 -42.58
N ARG A 241 54.15 -1.87 -43.56
CA ARG A 241 54.49 -1.96 -44.98
C ARG A 241 55.73 -1.12 -45.33
N ARG A 242 55.79 0.13 -44.87
CA ARG A 242 56.97 0.99 -45.04
C ARG A 242 58.22 0.42 -44.39
N LEU A 243 58.11 -0.11 -43.17
CA LEU A 243 59.24 -0.76 -42.50
C LEU A 243 59.75 -1.96 -43.31
N LYS A 244 58.84 -2.78 -43.85
CA LYS A 244 59.19 -3.92 -44.71
C LYS A 244 59.91 -3.47 -45.99
N GLU A 245 59.38 -2.46 -46.70
CA GLU A 245 60.00 -1.88 -47.89
C GLU A 245 61.39 -1.29 -47.59
N THR A 246 61.53 -0.62 -46.45
CA THR A 246 62.83 -0.06 -45.99
C THR A 246 63.82 -1.18 -45.67
N TRP A 247 63.36 -2.26 -45.05
CA TRP A 247 64.19 -3.42 -44.73
C TRP A 247 64.62 -4.16 -46.01
N GLU A 248 63.72 -4.33 -46.97
CA GLU A 248 64.02 -4.93 -48.27
C GLU A 248 64.98 -4.06 -49.12
N THR A 249 64.90 -2.74 -49.04
CA THR A 249 65.87 -1.85 -49.71
C THR A 249 67.24 -1.87 -49.05
N ILE A 250 67.31 -1.89 -47.72
CA ILE A 250 68.60 -1.93 -46.99
C ILE A 250 69.27 -3.30 -47.07
N PHE A 251 68.51 -4.38 -46.95
CA PHE A 251 69.05 -5.74 -46.79
C PHE A 251 68.80 -6.66 -47.99
N GLY A 252 67.81 -6.38 -48.84
CA GLY A 252 67.52 -7.18 -50.03
C GLY A 252 68.57 -7.06 -51.14
N ASN A 253 69.34 -5.96 -51.17
CA ASN A 253 70.41 -5.76 -52.14
C ASN A 253 71.70 -6.56 -51.83
N LYS A 254 71.73 -7.35 -50.74
CA LYS A 254 72.85 -8.24 -50.39
C LYS A 254 72.78 -9.65 -51.01
N LYS A 255 71.79 -9.93 -51.89
CA LYS A 255 71.69 -11.23 -52.58
C LYS A 255 72.46 -11.32 -53.92
N GLY A 256 73.30 -10.33 -54.25
CA GLY A 256 74.14 -10.33 -55.47
C GLY A 256 75.64 -10.54 -55.23
N PHE A 257 76.06 -10.96 -54.04
CA PHE A 257 77.47 -11.20 -53.69
C PHE A 257 77.66 -12.56 -53.02
N ILE A 258 77.32 -13.63 -53.75
CA ILE A 258 78.01 -14.94 -53.72
C ILE A 258 77.93 -15.50 -55.13
#